data_AF-A0A925DQY1-F1
#
_entry.id   AF-A0A925DQY1-F1
#
_cell.length_a   1.000
_cell.length_b   1.000
_cell.length_c   1.000
_cell.angle_alpha   90.00
_cell.angle_beta   90.00
_cell.angle_gamma   90.00
#
_symmetry.space_group_name_H-M   'P 1'
#
loop_
_entity.id
_entity.type
_entity.pdbx_description
1 polymer ?
#
loop_
_entity_poly.entity_id
_entity_poly.type
_entity_poly.pdbx_seq_one_letter_code
_entity_poly.pdbx_strand_id
1 'polypeptide(L)'
;MRKNDWLILFCTFAFSFLFYQQGVGINFLIFDLVLSSSLFILNKELIHDKKWILSVALSLISGVFILIHGSWLAFWANLISVLLLCALSVNTRSSVLFNLFFGIYSILSSGVFVVLNSINSAIQKKKEGRKNNFLRILTWLIPLVLGLVFFFIYKSANPLFNNFTKKINLDFLSAGWIGFTLLGFLIVYGMVRHQRIHAIDKWENNLPLQLSEDLFLKQKWNEGKAALLLFILLNGMLLFINILDLNYLYLRSGMPENVTHKQFVHNGVGTLVLSILLGISIIIYFFRGNLNFSKENKFLKLLVYAWIFQNLFMIFSTLLRHNLYVFDALLSYKRVLVYFWLALSAGGLLILFMGFKSVNSG
;
A
#
# COMPACT_ATOMS: atom_id res chain seq x y z
N MET A 1 11.99 -15.29 30.33
CA MET A 1 11.55 -14.67 29.05
C MET A 1 10.79 -15.74 28.30
N ARG A 2 9.68 -15.42 27.64
CA ARG A 2 9.08 -16.42 26.73
C ARG A 2 10.02 -16.57 25.53
N LYS A 3 10.07 -17.74 24.87
CA LYS A 3 10.92 -17.95 23.66
C LYS A 3 10.73 -16.83 22.62
N ASN A 4 9.55 -16.22 22.62
CA ASN A 4 9.13 -15.15 21.72
C ASN A 4 9.92 -13.84 21.87
N ASP A 5 10.40 -13.51 23.07
CA ASP A 5 11.06 -12.21 23.31
C ASP A 5 12.48 -12.18 22.72
N TRP A 6 13.16 -13.33 22.68
CA TRP A 6 14.49 -13.47 22.07
C TRP A 6 14.46 -13.34 20.55
N LEU A 7 13.41 -13.86 19.91
CA LEU A 7 13.23 -13.76 18.45
C LEU A 7 13.00 -12.31 18.02
N ILE A 8 12.27 -11.51 18.81
CA ILE A 8 12.08 -10.08 18.54
C ILE A 8 13.41 -9.33 18.58
N LEU A 9 14.24 -9.60 19.61
CA LEU A 9 15.58 -9.00 19.70
C LEU A 9 16.46 -9.44 18.54
N PHE A 10 16.46 -10.72 18.19
CA PHE A 10 17.22 -11.25 17.05
C PHE A 10 16.82 -10.59 15.73
N CYS A 11 15.51 -10.52 15.43
CA CYS A 11 15.00 -9.82 14.26
C CYS A 11 15.33 -8.32 14.27
N THR A 12 15.34 -7.68 15.45
CA THR A 12 15.72 -6.26 15.60
C THR A 12 17.20 -6.04 15.27
N PHE A 13 18.09 -6.91 15.76
CA PHE A 13 19.51 -6.83 15.43
C PHE A 13 19.75 -7.10 13.95
N ALA A 14 19.08 -8.10 13.37
CA ALA A 14 19.13 -8.36 11.94
C ALA A 14 18.64 -7.15 11.12
N PHE A 15 17.51 -6.54 11.51
CA PHE A 15 17.00 -5.33 10.87
C PHE A 15 18.04 -4.20 10.91
N SER A 16 18.60 -3.91 12.09
CA SER A 16 19.57 -2.83 12.22
C SER A 16 20.84 -3.09 11.41
N PHE A 17 21.33 -4.32 11.37
CA PHE A 17 22.53 -4.68 10.62
C PHE A 17 22.30 -4.61 9.10
N LEU A 18 21.13 -5.05 8.63
CA LEU A 18 20.82 -5.17 7.20
C LEU A 18 20.40 -3.84 6.56
N PHE A 19 19.78 -2.92 7.31
CA PHE A 19 19.19 -1.71 6.73
C PHE A 19 19.89 -0.40 7.13
N TYR A 20 20.71 -0.39 8.19
CA TYR A 20 21.36 0.86 8.61
C TYR A 20 22.41 1.32 7.58
N GLN A 21 22.19 2.51 6.99
CA GLN A 21 23.02 3.08 5.91
C GLN A 21 23.15 2.19 4.67
N GLN A 22 22.21 1.26 4.46
CA GLN A 22 22.20 0.38 3.29
C GLN A 22 21.11 0.80 2.32
N GLY A 23 21.40 0.67 1.02
CA GLY A 23 20.42 0.86 -0.04
C GLY A 23 19.43 -0.30 -0.15
N VAL A 24 18.49 -0.20 -1.09
CA VAL A 24 17.54 -1.27 -1.39
C VAL A 24 18.24 -2.38 -2.19
N GLY A 25 18.30 -3.59 -1.63
CA GLY A 25 18.97 -4.72 -2.29
C GLY A 25 18.79 -6.05 -1.55
N ILE A 26 19.87 -6.82 -1.41
CA ILE A 26 19.84 -8.17 -0.81
C ILE A 26 19.40 -8.19 0.66
N ASN A 27 19.52 -7.06 1.35
CA ASN A 27 19.08 -6.88 2.73
C ASN A 27 17.61 -7.25 2.94
N PHE A 28 16.73 -6.94 1.99
CA PHE A 28 15.31 -7.33 2.05
C PHE A 28 15.12 -8.84 2.03
N LEU A 29 15.73 -9.53 1.07
CA LEU A 29 15.63 -10.99 0.95
C LEU A 29 16.14 -11.72 2.20
N ILE A 30 17.28 -11.28 2.74
CA ILE A 30 17.84 -11.85 3.98
C ILE A 30 16.90 -11.59 5.15
N PHE A 31 16.35 -10.37 5.27
CA PHE A 31 15.41 -10.04 6.33
C PHE A 31 14.11 -10.85 6.22
N ASP A 32 13.60 -11.09 5.02
CA ASP A 32 12.40 -11.89 4.79
C ASP A 32 12.59 -13.34 5.25
N LEU A 33 13.78 -13.91 5.02
CA LEU A 33 14.16 -15.22 5.54
C LEU A 33 14.23 -15.24 7.06
N VAL A 34 14.85 -14.22 7.67
CA VAL A 34 14.96 -14.09 9.14
C VAL A 34 13.58 -13.96 9.78
N LEU A 35 12.71 -13.12 9.21
CA LEU A 35 11.38 -12.85 9.71
C LEU A 35 10.47 -14.09 9.57
N SER A 36 10.40 -14.69 8.38
CA SER A 36 9.59 -15.89 8.13
C SER A 36 10.01 -17.07 9.00
N SER A 37 11.32 -17.29 9.17
CA SER A 37 11.86 -18.32 10.07
C SER A 37 11.47 -18.04 11.52
N SER A 38 11.54 -16.78 11.96
CA SER A 38 11.16 -16.39 13.32
C SER A 38 9.66 -16.59 13.57
N LEU A 39 8.80 -16.26 12.61
CA LEU A 39 7.36 -16.49 12.67
C LEU A 39 7.02 -17.99 12.70
N PHE A 40 7.72 -18.81 11.92
CA PHE A 40 7.57 -20.26 11.95
C PHE A 40 7.98 -20.88 13.30
N ILE A 41 9.08 -20.41 13.89
CA ILE A 41 9.53 -20.89 15.21
C ILE A 41 8.51 -20.53 16.31
N LEU A 42 7.84 -19.38 16.18
CA LEU A 42 6.79 -18.93 17.10
C LEU A 42 5.53 -19.79 17.02
N ASN A 43 5.13 -20.20 15.81
CA ASN A 43 3.97 -21.06 15.60
C ASN A 43 4.22 -22.05 14.46
N LYS A 44 4.59 -23.28 14.82
CA LYS A 44 4.90 -24.35 13.86
C LYS A 44 3.68 -24.80 13.06
N GLU A 45 2.47 -24.58 13.55
CA GLU A 45 1.24 -25.00 12.86
C GLU A 45 1.00 -24.19 11.57
N LEU A 46 1.61 -23.00 11.44
CA LEU A 46 1.50 -22.13 10.27
C LEU A 46 1.94 -22.79 8.96
N ILE A 47 2.82 -23.81 9.02
CA ILE A 47 3.28 -24.53 7.83
C ILE A 47 2.20 -25.38 7.16
N HIS A 48 1.07 -25.61 7.82
CA HIS A 48 -0.06 -26.32 7.21
C HIS A 48 -1.02 -25.37 6.49
N ASP A 49 -0.90 -24.05 6.69
CA ASP A 49 -1.79 -23.08 6.07
C ASP A 49 -1.23 -22.62 4.71
N LYS A 50 -1.97 -22.95 3.64
CA LYS A 50 -1.60 -22.61 2.26
C LYS A 50 -1.46 -21.09 2.05
N LYS A 51 -2.28 -20.27 2.70
CA LYS A 51 -2.21 -18.81 2.55
C LYS A 51 -0.94 -18.26 3.17
N TRP A 52 -0.54 -18.81 4.31
CA TRP A 52 0.70 -18.41 4.98
C TRP A 52 1.93 -18.78 4.13
N ILE A 53 1.98 -20.01 3.62
CA ILE A 53 3.07 -20.46 2.71
C ILE A 53 3.13 -19.58 1.46
N LEU A 54 1.97 -19.28 0.85
CA LEU A 54 1.90 -18.40 -0.31
C LEU A 54 2.46 -17.00 0.03
N SER A 55 2.15 -16.47 1.20
CA SER A 55 2.67 -15.17 1.65
C SER A 55 4.19 -15.19 1.84
N VAL A 56 4.76 -16.27 2.38
CA VAL A 56 6.21 -16.46 2.47
C VAL A 56 6.83 -16.52 1.07
N ALA A 57 6.23 -17.27 0.15
CA ALA A 57 6.71 -17.35 -1.22
C ALA A 57 6.69 -15.98 -1.91
N LEU A 58 5.61 -15.20 -1.75
CA LEU A 58 5.49 -13.86 -2.32
C LEU A 58 6.50 -12.87 -1.74
N SER A 59 6.78 -12.90 -0.43
CA SER A 59 7.83 -12.06 0.16
C SER A 59 9.21 -12.43 -0.38
N LEU A 60 9.53 -13.72 -0.48
CA LEU A 60 10.82 -14.15 -1.03
C LEU A 60 10.97 -13.83 -2.51
N ILE A 61 9.93 -14.05 -3.33
CA ILE A 61 9.94 -13.70 -4.75
C ILE A 61 10.14 -12.20 -4.91
N SER A 62 9.36 -11.37 -4.20
CA SER A 62 9.51 -9.92 -4.27
C SER A 62 10.87 -9.44 -3.75
N GLY A 63 11.45 -10.09 -2.73
CA GLY A 63 12.84 -9.90 -2.31
C GLY A 63 13.87 -10.21 -3.41
N VAL A 64 13.66 -11.26 -4.21
CA VAL A 64 14.50 -11.56 -5.40
C VAL A 64 14.32 -10.49 -6.48
N PHE A 65 13.09 -10.00 -6.71
CA PHE A 65 12.87 -8.89 -7.65
C PHE A 65 13.55 -7.59 -7.20
N ILE A 66 13.59 -7.32 -5.90
CA ILE A 66 14.37 -6.22 -5.33
C ILE A 66 15.86 -6.41 -5.62
N LEU A 67 16.40 -7.61 -5.40
CA LEU A 67 17.80 -7.93 -5.68
C LEU A 67 18.16 -7.68 -7.16
N ILE A 68 17.32 -8.13 -8.10
CA ILE A 68 17.62 -8.08 -9.53
C ILE A 68 17.40 -6.67 -10.11
N HIS A 69 16.29 -6.02 -9.76
CA HIS A 69 15.86 -4.79 -10.44
C HIS A 69 16.02 -3.52 -9.61
N GLY A 70 16.15 -3.61 -8.28
CA GLY A 70 16.26 -2.44 -7.38
C GLY A 70 15.11 -1.43 -7.53
N SER A 71 13.94 -1.85 -8.04
CA SER A 71 12.86 -0.94 -8.39
C SER A 71 11.97 -0.60 -7.20
N TRP A 72 11.42 0.62 -7.19
CA TRP A 72 10.46 1.05 -6.16
C TRP A 72 9.19 0.19 -6.16
N LEU A 73 8.80 -0.33 -7.32
CA LEU A 73 7.66 -1.24 -7.44
C LEU A 73 7.90 -2.56 -6.70
N ALA A 74 9.10 -3.13 -6.83
CA ALA A 74 9.50 -4.35 -6.11
C ALA A 74 9.57 -4.10 -4.59
N PHE A 75 10.04 -2.92 -4.17
CA PHE A 75 10.02 -2.49 -2.77
C PHE A 75 8.60 -2.51 -2.18
N TRP A 76 7.64 -1.86 -2.83
CA TRP A 76 6.24 -1.86 -2.35
C TRP A 76 5.61 -3.24 -2.37
N ALA A 77 5.90 -4.04 -3.40
CA ALA A 77 5.43 -5.42 -3.48
C ALA A 77 5.94 -6.27 -2.30
N ASN A 78 7.22 -6.10 -1.92
CA ASN A 78 7.76 -6.79 -0.76
C ASN A 78 7.14 -6.29 0.55
N LEU A 79 7.01 -4.97 0.71
CA LEU A 79 6.39 -4.39 1.89
C LEU A 79 4.97 -4.94 2.12
N ILE A 80 4.15 -4.98 1.07
CA ILE A 80 2.79 -5.55 1.11
C ILE A 80 2.83 -7.04 1.46
N SER A 81 3.75 -7.81 0.85
CA SER A 81 3.89 -9.24 1.09
C SER A 81 4.30 -9.56 2.54
N VAL A 82 5.21 -8.77 3.10
CA VAL A 82 5.66 -8.89 4.50
C VAL A 82 4.55 -8.52 5.48
N LEU A 83 3.78 -7.45 5.21
CA LEU A 83 2.63 -7.08 6.04
C LEU A 83 1.57 -8.19 6.08
N LEU A 84 1.28 -8.80 4.91
CA LEU A 84 0.39 -9.95 4.82
C LEU A 84 0.92 -11.16 5.57
N LEU A 85 2.22 -11.43 5.46
CA LEU A 85 2.87 -12.54 6.17
C LEU A 85 2.69 -12.40 7.68
N CYS A 86 2.93 -11.20 8.21
CA CYS A 86 2.78 -10.91 9.63
C CYS A 86 1.32 -11.07 10.10
N ALA A 87 0.36 -10.57 9.32
CA ALA A 87 -1.05 -10.64 9.66
C ALA A 87 -1.60 -12.08 9.61
N LEU A 88 -1.26 -12.84 8.57
CA LEU A 88 -1.65 -14.24 8.41
C LEU A 88 -0.99 -15.15 9.47
N SER A 89 0.15 -14.75 10.03
CA SER A 89 0.79 -15.48 11.13
C SER A 89 -0.04 -15.47 12.43
N VAL A 90 -1.02 -14.57 12.55
CA VAL A 90 -1.92 -14.47 13.71
C VAL A 90 -3.32 -14.99 13.40
N ASN A 91 -3.90 -14.62 12.26
CA ASN A 91 -5.21 -15.10 11.85
C ASN A 91 -5.27 -15.31 10.34
N THR A 92 -5.35 -16.58 9.93
CA THR A 92 -5.35 -17.00 8.52
C THR A 92 -6.74 -16.95 7.86
N ARG A 93 -7.80 -16.75 8.65
CA ARG A 93 -9.18 -16.65 8.15
C ARG A 93 -9.55 -15.25 7.68
N SER A 94 -8.87 -14.24 8.21
CA SER A 94 -9.12 -12.84 7.84
C SER A 94 -8.82 -12.57 6.37
N SER A 95 -9.57 -11.65 5.79
CA SER A 95 -9.39 -11.18 4.42
C SER A 95 -8.06 -10.45 4.27
N VAL A 96 -7.54 -10.47 3.04
CA VAL A 96 -6.26 -9.84 2.67
C VAL A 96 -6.27 -8.34 2.98
N LEU A 97 -7.40 -7.65 2.73
CA LEU A 97 -7.55 -6.22 3.00
C LEU A 97 -7.49 -5.91 4.49
N PHE A 98 -8.29 -6.59 5.32
CA PHE A 98 -8.25 -6.36 6.77
C PHE A 98 -6.88 -6.71 7.35
N ASN A 99 -6.23 -7.77 6.86
CA ASN A 99 -4.85 -8.12 7.22
C ASN A 99 -3.84 -7.01 6.91
N LEU A 100 -3.94 -6.34 5.76
CA LEU A 100 -3.08 -5.19 5.44
C LEU A 100 -3.33 -4.01 6.39
N PHE A 101 -4.58 -3.67 6.64
CA PHE A 101 -4.94 -2.60 7.58
C PHE A 101 -4.42 -2.90 8.99
N PHE A 102 -4.57 -4.13 9.48
CA PHE A 102 -4.03 -4.53 10.77
C PHE A 102 -2.51 -4.55 10.79
N GLY A 103 -1.85 -4.86 9.67
CA GLY A 103 -0.40 -4.78 9.55
C GLY A 103 0.11 -3.37 9.80
N ILE A 104 -0.50 -2.39 9.13
CA ILE A 104 -0.17 -0.97 9.30
C ILE A 104 -0.52 -0.50 10.72
N TYR A 105 -1.72 -0.82 11.20
CA TYR A 105 -2.17 -0.49 12.54
C TYR A 105 -1.19 -0.99 13.60
N SER A 106 -0.80 -2.26 13.52
CA SER A 106 0.09 -2.90 14.49
C SER A 106 1.48 -2.26 14.58
N ILE A 107 2.03 -1.84 13.44
CA ILE A 107 3.32 -1.13 13.41
C ILE A 107 3.18 0.25 14.06
N LEU A 108 2.12 0.99 13.73
CA LEU A 108 1.88 2.33 14.28
C LEU A 108 1.57 2.31 15.78
N SER A 109 0.79 1.34 16.24
CA SER A 109 0.42 1.19 17.66
C SER A 109 1.49 0.51 18.50
N SER A 110 2.54 -0.06 17.88
CA SER A 110 3.60 -0.82 18.55
C SER A 110 4.18 -0.10 19.77
N GLY A 111 4.50 1.19 19.68
CA GLY A 111 5.06 1.97 20.78
C GLY A 111 4.16 2.03 22.01
N VAL A 112 2.87 2.29 21.81
CA VAL A 112 1.87 2.33 22.89
C VAL A 112 1.73 0.96 23.53
N PHE A 113 1.63 -0.09 22.72
CA PHE A 113 1.41 -1.45 23.22
C PHE A 113 2.64 -2.08 23.86
N VAL A 114 3.87 -1.69 23.50
CA VAL A 114 5.07 -2.06 24.25
C VAL A 114 4.94 -1.57 25.70
N VAL A 115 4.52 -0.33 25.90
CA VAL A 115 4.34 0.28 27.23
C VAL A 115 3.19 -0.41 27.98
N LEU A 116 2.00 -0.50 27.36
CA LEU A 116 0.82 -1.12 27.98
C LEU A 116 1.07 -2.58 28.36
N ASN A 117 1.66 -3.38 27.46
CA ASN A 117 1.96 -4.78 27.76
C ASN A 117 3.02 -4.93 28.85
N SER A 118 3.97 -4.00 28.95
CA SER A 118 4.97 -3.99 30.03
C SER A 118 4.34 -3.71 31.39
N ILE A 119 3.43 -2.73 31.46
CA ILE A 119 2.68 -2.39 32.68
C ILE A 119 1.76 -3.55 33.07
N ASN A 120 0.96 -4.06 32.15
CA ASN A 120 0.04 -5.17 32.42
C ASN A 120 0.79 -6.44 32.86
N SER A 121 1.92 -6.75 32.23
CA SER A 121 2.77 -7.87 32.64
C SER A 121 3.39 -7.67 34.02
N ALA A 122 3.70 -6.44 34.42
CA ALA A 122 4.18 -6.11 35.75
C ALA A 122 3.10 -6.34 36.81
N ILE A 123 1.88 -5.88 36.53
CA ILE A 123 0.71 -6.01 37.41
C ILE A 123 0.31 -7.49 37.57
N GLN A 124 0.20 -8.25 36.48
CA GLN A 124 -0.17 -9.67 36.53
C GLN A 124 0.85 -10.51 37.28
N LYS A 125 2.16 -10.32 37.05
CA LYS A 125 3.19 -11.13 37.72
C LYS A 125 3.40 -10.75 39.19
N LYS A 126 3.05 -9.52 39.58
CA LYS A 126 2.94 -9.11 40.99
C LYS A 126 1.79 -9.83 41.69
N LYS A 127 0.67 -10.08 40.99
CA LYS A 127 -0.45 -10.90 41.50
C LYS A 127 -0.10 -12.39 41.58
N GLU A 128 0.70 -12.92 40.66
CA GLU A 128 1.09 -14.35 40.64
C GLU A 128 2.35 -14.69 41.46
N GLY A 129 2.99 -13.74 42.13
CA GLY A 129 4.23 -13.98 42.91
C GLY A 129 5.44 -14.46 42.08
N ARG A 130 5.36 -14.43 40.74
CA ARG A 130 6.43 -14.89 39.84
C ARG A 130 7.43 -13.78 39.55
N LYS A 131 8.73 -14.04 39.79
CA LYS A 131 9.82 -13.11 39.46
C LYS A 131 9.85 -12.78 37.97
N ASN A 132 9.87 -11.49 37.64
CA ASN A 132 9.71 -11.01 36.26
C ASN A 132 11.07 -10.74 35.58
N ASN A 133 11.62 -11.71 34.85
CA ASN A 133 12.90 -11.54 34.13
C ASN A 133 12.86 -10.44 33.04
N PHE A 134 11.68 -10.09 32.50
CA PHE A 134 11.55 -9.06 31.46
C PHE A 134 11.65 -7.64 32.03
N LEU A 135 10.99 -7.37 33.17
CA LEU A 135 11.18 -6.10 33.88
C LEU A 135 12.63 -5.92 34.31
N ARG A 136 13.30 -6.99 34.77
CA ARG A 136 14.71 -6.93 35.15
C ARG A 136 15.60 -6.50 33.99
N ILE A 137 15.36 -7.00 32.77
CA ILE A 137 16.11 -6.56 31.57
C ILE A 137 15.80 -5.11 31.24
N LEU A 138 14.54 -4.68 31.30
CA LEU A 138 14.17 -3.29 31.07
C LEU A 138 14.76 -2.34 32.12
N THR A 139 14.89 -2.80 33.39
CA THR A 139 15.59 -2.09 34.47
C THR A 139 17.07 -1.88 34.15
N TRP A 140 17.72 -2.75 33.37
CA TRP A 140 19.10 -2.55 32.91
C TRP A 140 19.18 -1.82 31.57
N LEU A 141 18.22 -2.03 30.67
CA LEU A 141 18.20 -1.46 29.33
C LEU A 141 17.93 0.04 29.35
N ILE A 142 17.04 0.52 30.23
CA ILE A 142 16.75 1.96 30.36
C ILE A 142 18.00 2.74 30.82
N PRO A 143 18.71 2.36 31.91
CA PRO A 143 19.97 3.00 32.29
C PRO A 143 21.06 2.87 31.24
N LEU A 144 21.12 1.75 30.50
CA LEU A 144 22.13 1.53 29.47
C LEU A 144 21.91 2.43 28.25
N VAL A 145 20.66 2.57 27.79
CA VAL A 145 20.28 3.51 26.71
C VAL A 145 20.52 4.96 27.16
N LEU A 146 20.10 5.33 28.37
CA LEU A 146 20.39 6.64 28.94
C LEU A 146 21.90 6.89 29.06
N GLY A 147 22.66 5.91 29.53
CA GLY A 147 24.12 5.96 29.63
C GLY A 147 24.79 6.15 28.27
N LEU A 148 24.31 5.47 27.23
CA LEU A 148 24.75 5.68 25.85
C LEU A 148 24.44 7.10 25.36
N VAL A 149 23.23 7.61 25.61
CA VAL A 149 22.86 9.00 25.26
C VAL A 149 23.79 10.00 25.94
N PHE A 150 24.00 9.88 27.25
CA PHE A 150 24.93 10.73 28.00
C PHE A 150 26.37 10.59 27.50
N PHE A 151 26.82 9.38 27.15
CA PHE A 151 28.12 9.14 26.55
C PHE A 151 28.32 9.94 25.26
N PHE A 152 27.32 9.95 24.34
CA PHE A 152 27.41 10.75 23.11
C PHE A 152 27.36 12.25 23.38
N ILE A 153 26.54 12.71 24.34
CA ILE A 153 26.52 14.11 24.76
C ILE A 153 27.89 14.53 25.27
N TYR A 154 28.51 13.75 26.16
CA TYR A 154 29.84 14.04 26.70
C TYR A 154 30.95 13.93 25.65
N LYS A 155 30.85 13.00 24.70
CA LYS A 155 31.75 12.91 23.54
C LYS A 155 31.68 14.16 22.68
N SER A 156 30.49 14.70 22.45
CA SER A 156 30.30 15.93 21.67
C SER A 156 30.73 17.18 22.45
N ALA A 157 30.57 17.19 23.77
CA ALA A 157 30.80 18.37 24.60
C ALA A 157 32.28 18.53 25.05
N ASN A 158 33.05 17.45 25.14
CA ASN A 158 34.41 17.48 25.69
C ASN A 158 35.46 16.96 24.68
N PRO A 159 36.38 17.82 24.17
CA PRO A 159 37.42 17.43 23.21
C PRO A 159 38.39 16.35 23.73
N LEU A 160 38.72 16.34 25.02
CA LEU A 160 39.59 15.32 25.62
C LEU A 160 38.90 13.96 25.65
N PHE A 161 37.61 13.93 26.01
CA PHE A 161 36.81 12.70 26.02
C PHE A 161 36.57 12.17 24.60
N ASN A 162 36.38 13.06 23.62
CA ASN A 162 36.32 12.69 22.20
C ASN A 162 37.63 12.04 21.72
N ASN A 163 38.78 12.62 22.07
CA ASN A 163 40.08 12.07 21.67
C ASN A 163 40.41 10.74 22.36
N PHE A 164 39.96 10.54 23.61
CA PHE A 164 40.06 9.26 24.29
C PHE A 164 39.21 8.19 23.60
N THR A 165 37.97 8.52 23.25
CA THR A 165 37.05 7.59 22.58
C THR A 165 37.49 7.22 21.16
N LYS A 166 38.22 8.08 20.45
CA LYS A 166 38.85 7.73 19.15
C LYS A 166 39.84 6.56 19.22
N LYS A 167 40.42 6.28 20.40
CA LYS A 167 41.30 5.11 20.59
C LYS A 167 40.52 3.79 20.66
N ILE A 168 39.20 3.87 20.85
CA ILE A 168 38.27 2.74 20.85
C ILE A 168 37.51 2.78 19.54
N ASN A 169 37.63 1.77 18.69
CA ASN A 169 36.91 1.76 17.41
C ASN A 169 35.40 1.52 17.64
N LEU A 170 34.65 2.60 17.83
CA LEU A 170 33.20 2.62 18.05
C LEU A 170 32.44 3.26 16.90
N ASP A 171 33.04 3.33 15.71
CA ASP A 171 32.43 4.02 14.56
C ASP A 171 31.10 3.38 14.10
N PHE A 172 30.86 2.11 14.47
CA PHE A 172 29.59 1.42 14.24
C PHE A 172 28.45 1.86 15.18
N LEU A 173 28.77 2.40 16.36
CA LEU A 173 27.80 2.93 17.32
C LEU A 173 27.69 4.45 17.13
N SER A 174 26.72 4.87 16.34
CA SER A 174 26.35 6.28 16.20
C SER A 174 24.99 6.55 16.86
N ALA A 175 24.72 7.81 17.23
CA ALA A 175 23.39 8.21 17.70
C ALA A 175 22.30 7.86 16.66
N GLY A 176 22.64 7.96 15.37
CA GLY A 176 21.76 7.55 14.28
C GLY A 176 21.49 6.04 14.27
N TRP A 177 22.50 5.20 14.53
CA TRP A 177 22.35 3.75 14.61
C TRP A 177 21.46 3.35 15.79
N ILE A 178 21.61 4.00 16.95
CA ILE A 178 20.77 3.75 18.13
C ILE A 178 19.30 4.11 17.83
N GLY A 179 19.06 5.31 17.27
CA GLY A 179 17.72 5.74 16.89
C GLY A 179 17.09 4.80 15.86
N PHE A 180 17.87 4.37 14.86
CA PHE A 180 17.44 3.40 13.86
C PHE A 180 17.11 2.02 14.45
N THR A 181 17.93 1.54 15.39
CA THR A 181 17.72 0.26 16.08
C THR A 181 16.45 0.31 16.94
N LEU A 182 16.21 1.42 17.64
CA LEU A 182 14.98 1.63 18.43
C LEU A 182 13.74 1.64 17.54
N LEU A 183 13.81 2.32 16.40
CA LEU A 183 12.72 2.32 15.41
C LEU A 183 12.50 0.93 14.82
N GLY A 184 13.59 0.22 14.47
CA GLY A 184 13.55 -1.17 14.02
C GLY A 184 12.91 -2.10 15.06
N PHE A 185 13.21 -1.90 16.35
CA PHE A 185 12.58 -2.64 17.44
C PHE A 185 11.06 -2.45 17.45
N LEU A 186 10.57 -1.21 17.29
CA LEU A 186 9.14 -0.92 17.24
C LEU A 186 8.45 -1.59 16.04
N ILE A 187 9.07 -1.51 14.87
CA ILE A 187 8.56 -2.16 13.65
C ILE A 187 8.50 -3.68 13.84
N VAL A 188 9.62 -4.30 14.22
CA VAL A 188 9.73 -5.74 14.42
C VAL A 188 8.77 -6.21 15.52
N TYR A 189 8.63 -5.47 16.60
CA TYR A 189 7.66 -5.77 17.65
C TYR A 189 6.22 -5.73 17.11
N GLY A 190 5.86 -4.72 16.33
CA GLY A 190 4.55 -4.62 15.67
C GLY A 190 4.30 -5.74 14.65
N MET A 191 5.33 -6.18 13.93
CA MET A 191 5.25 -7.29 12.98
C MET A 191 5.08 -8.64 13.68
N VAL A 192 5.89 -8.93 14.69
CA VAL A 192 5.91 -10.22 15.38
C VAL A 192 4.75 -10.35 16.37
N ARG A 193 4.44 -9.29 17.12
CA ARG A 193 3.29 -9.23 18.04
C ARG A 193 2.15 -8.49 17.37
N HIS A 194 1.77 -8.96 16.19
CA HIS A 194 0.74 -8.35 15.38
C HIS A 194 -0.55 -8.13 16.18
N GLN A 195 -0.99 -6.88 16.25
CA GLN A 195 -2.13 -6.43 17.02
C GLN A 195 -3.36 -6.31 16.14
N ARG A 196 -4.47 -6.84 16.64
CA ARG A 196 -5.76 -6.82 15.98
C ARG A 196 -6.82 -6.29 16.93
N ILE A 197 -7.85 -5.68 16.35
CA ILE A 197 -8.99 -5.18 17.11
C ILE A 197 -10.00 -6.31 17.20
N HIS A 198 -10.16 -6.88 18.40
CA HIS A 198 -11.01 -8.05 18.64
C HIS A 198 -12.46 -7.87 18.14
N ALA A 199 -13.01 -6.66 18.22
CA ALA A 199 -14.36 -6.38 17.73
C ALA A 199 -14.50 -6.63 16.21
N ILE A 200 -13.50 -6.20 15.44
CA ILE A 200 -13.46 -6.35 13.99
C ILE A 200 -13.18 -7.81 13.61
N ASP A 201 -12.30 -8.50 14.33
CA ASP A 201 -12.04 -9.92 14.11
C ASP A 201 -13.28 -10.78 14.35
N LYS A 202 -14.02 -10.50 15.42
CA LYS A 202 -15.27 -11.19 15.71
C LYS A 202 -16.31 -10.91 14.64
N TRP A 203 -16.41 -9.66 14.20
CA TRP A 203 -17.31 -9.28 13.11
C TRP A 203 -16.96 -10.00 11.81
N GLU A 204 -15.68 -10.01 11.42
CA GLU A 204 -15.21 -10.62 10.18
C GLU A 204 -15.34 -12.15 10.20
N ASN A 205 -14.95 -12.81 11.29
CA ASN A 205 -15.05 -14.27 11.40
C ASN A 205 -16.51 -14.77 11.46
N ASN A 206 -17.45 -13.90 11.81
CA ASN A 206 -18.88 -14.20 11.79
C ASN A 206 -19.52 -13.96 10.42
N LEU A 207 -18.79 -13.42 9.44
CA LEU A 207 -19.29 -13.31 8.07
C LEU A 207 -19.41 -14.72 7.48
N PRO A 208 -20.53 -15.08 6.84
CA PRO A 208 -20.68 -16.37 6.21
C PRO A 208 -19.61 -16.57 5.13
N LEU A 209 -18.78 -17.60 5.28
CA LEU A 209 -17.74 -17.96 4.32
C LEU A 209 -18.30 -18.45 2.97
N GLN A 210 -19.56 -18.90 2.98
CA GLN A 210 -20.34 -19.19 1.78
C GLN A 210 -21.21 -17.99 1.46
N LEU A 211 -20.80 -17.24 0.43
CA LEU A 211 -21.64 -16.27 -0.24
C LEU A 211 -22.79 -17.02 -0.91
N SER A 212 -23.93 -17.13 -0.23
CA SER A 212 -25.17 -17.48 -0.92
C SER A 212 -25.48 -16.35 -1.91
N GLU A 213 -25.79 -16.69 -3.16
CA GLU A 213 -26.23 -15.73 -4.18
C GLU A 213 -27.37 -14.83 -3.65
N ASP A 214 -28.21 -15.39 -2.77
CA ASP A 214 -29.30 -14.69 -2.10
C ASP A 214 -28.84 -13.53 -1.20
N LEU A 215 -27.64 -13.59 -0.60
CA LEU A 215 -27.12 -12.51 0.24
C LEU A 215 -26.63 -11.33 -0.60
N PHE A 216 -26.01 -11.61 -1.76
CA PHE A 216 -25.60 -10.59 -2.74
C PHE A 216 -26.80 -9.84 -3.30
N LEU A 217 -27.93 -10.53 -3.52
CA LEU A 217 -29.16 -9.91 -4.02
C LEU A 217 -29.94 -9.15 -2.93
N LYS A 218 -29.71 -9.43 -1.64
CA LYS A 218 -30.41 -8.80 -0.51
C LYS A 218 -29.67 -7.64 0.14
N GLN A 219 -28.39 -7.43 -0.14
CA GLN A 219 -27.64 -6.34 0.46
C GLN A 219 -28.08 -4.99 -0.15
N LYS A 220 -29.10 -4.41 0.47
CA LYS A 220 -29.71 -3.12 0.12
C LYS A 220 -28.78 -1.96 0.53
N TRP A 221 -27.53 -1.97 0.07
CA TRP A 221 -26.73 -0.75 0.04
C TRP A 221 -27.39 0.21 -0.96
N ASN A 222 -27.31 1.51 -0.70
CA ASN A 222 -27.76 2.53 -1.66
C ASN A 222 -26.79 2.61 -2.84
N GLU A 223 -26.53 1.49 -3.52
CA GLU A 223 -25.66 1.35 -4.68
C GLU A 223 -26.02 2.38 -5.76
N GLY A 224 -27.32 2.66 -5.94
CA GLY A 224 -27.79 3.71 -6.83
C GLY A 224 -27.33 5.12 -6.43
N LYS A 225 -27.28 5.47 -5.14
CA LYS A 225 -26.79 6.78 -4.68
C LYS A 225 -25.26 6.86 -4.78
N ALA A 226 -24.56 5.76 -4.51
CA ALA A 226 -23.11 5.68 -4.65
C ALA A 226 -22.70 5.82 -6.13
N ALA A 227 -23.38 5.11 -7.04
CA ALA A 227 -23.20 5.25 -8.48
C ALA A 227 -23.49 6.69 -8.94
N LEU A 228 -24.59 7.28 -8.48
CA LEU A 228 -24.95 8.66 -8.81
C LEU A 228 -23.87 9.66 -8.37
N LEU A 229 -23.39 9.57 -7.13
CA LEU A 229 -22.32 10.43 -6.63
C LEU A 229 -21.03 10.23 -7.46
N LEU A 230 -20.65 8.98 -7.72
CA LEU A 230 -19.47 8.64 -8.50
C LEU A 230 -19.52 9.24 -9.90
N PHE A 231 -20.64 9.09 -10.62
CA PHE A 231 -20.78 9.65 -11.97
C PHE A 231 -20.85 11.17 -11.98
N ILE A 232 -21.42 11.82 -10.96
CA ILE A 232 -21.34 13.28 -10.82
C ILE A 232 -19.88 13.73 -10.70
N LEU A 233 -19.11 13.08 -9.82
CA LEU A 233 -17.70 13.41 -9.60
C LEU A 233 -16.87 13.16 -10.86
N LEU A 234 -17.04 12.00 -11.52
CA LEU A 234 -16.33 11.65 -12.75
C LEU A 234 -16.61 12.65 -13.88
N ASN A 235 -17.88 12.99 -14.12
CA ASN A 235 -18.24 14.00 -15.11
C ASN A 235 -17.68 15.38 -14.77
N GLY A 236 -17.69 15.77 -13.48
CA GLY A 236 -17.12 17.04 -13.04
C GLY A 236 -15.61 17.13 -13.32
N MET A 237 -14.87 16.06 -13.00
CA MET A 237 -13.43 15.99 -13.25
C MET A 237 -13.10 15.97 -14.75
N LEU A 238 -13.83 15.17 -15.55
CA LEU A 238 -13.64 15.12 -17.00
C LEU A 238 -13.99 16.43 -17.68
N LEU A 239 -15.05 17.11 -17.23
CA LEU A 239 -15.39 18.44 -17.72
C LEU A 239 -14.27 19.44 -17.44
N PHE A 240 -13.72 19.44 -16.22
CA PHE A 240 -12.58 20.29 -15.87
C PHE A 240 -11.36 20.03 -16.77
N ILE A 241 -11.02 18.75 -16.98
CA ILE A 241 -9.93 18.36 -17.89
C ILE A 241 -10.21 18.82 -19.32
N ASN A 242 -11.42 18.63 -19.83
CA ASN A 242 -11.82 19.06 -21.17
C ASN A 242 -11.78 20.59 -21.35
N ILE A 243 -12.10 21.37 -20.30
CA ILE A 243 -11.95 22.83 -20.31
C ILE A 243 -10.46 23.21 -20.37
N LEU A 244 -9.61 22.58 -19.56
CA LEU A 244 -8.17 22.83 -19.60
C LEU A 244 -7.60 22.49 -20.98
N ASP A 245 -8.04 21.39 -21.57
CA ASP A 245 -7.66 20.95 -22.91
C ASP A 245 -8.12 21.94 -23.99
N LEU A 246 -9.36 22.45 -23.90
CA LEU A 246 -9.89 23.47 -24.81
C LEU A 246 -9.08 24.77 -24.72
N ASN A 247 -8.81 25.24 -23.49
CA ASN A 247 -8.01 26.44 -23.26
C ASN A 247 -6.59 26.27 -23.84
N TYR A 248 -5.96 25.13 -23.60
CA TYR A 248 -4.62 24.84 -24.08
C TYR A 248 -4.53 24.70 -25.60
N LEU A 249 -5.44 23.94 -26.24
CA LEU A 249 -5.40 23.66 -27.67
C LEU A 249 -5.93 24.81 -28.54
N TYR A 250 -6.97 25.51 -28.10
CA TYR A 250 -7.71 26.46 -28.95
C TYR A 250 -7.48 27.92 -28.59
N LEU A 251 -7.21 28.26 -27.32
CA LEU A 251 -7.07 29.65 -26.87
C LEU A 251 -5.60 30.14 -26.82
N ARG A 252 -4.61 29.28 -27.13
CA ARG A 252 -3.17 29.61 -27.15
C ARG A 252 -2.69 30.37 -25.89
N SER A 253 -3.30 30.15 -24.73
CA SER A 253 -2.68 30.52 -23.46
C SER A 253 -1.47 29.60 -23.28
N GLY A 254 -0.26 30.15 -23.43
CA GLY A 254 0.98 29.39 -23.29
C GLY A 254 1.03 28.60 -21.98
N MET A 255 1.84 27.53 -21.97
CA MET A 255 2.07 26.77 -20.74
C MET A 255 2.56 27.71 -19.62
N PRO A 256 2.16 27.49 -18.36
CA PRO A 256 2.86 28.11 -17.24
C PRO A 256 4.36 27.79 -17.36
N GLU A 257 5.23 28.77 -17.10
CA GLU A 257 6.66 28.84 -17.45
C GLU A 257 7.52 27.63 -17.00
N ASN A 258 6.97 26.70 -16.22
CA ASN A 258 7.66 25.57 -15.58
C ASN A 258 7.24 24.17 -16.08
N VAL A 259 6.45 24.02 -17.16
CA VAL A 259 6.03 22.71 -17.68
C VAL A 259 6.66 22.43 -19.04
N THR A 260 7.49 21.39 -19.14
CA THR A 260 8.14 21.02 -20.41
C THR A 260 7.22 20.14 -21.28
N HIS A 261 7.06 20.47 -22.57
CA HIS A 261 6.24 19.72 -23.55
C HIS A 261 6.46 18.19 -23.55
N LYS A 262 7.69 17.71 -23.26
CA LYS A 262 8.02 16.27 -23.22
C LYS A 262 7.40 15.51 -22.03
N GLN A 263 7.26 16.14 -20.85
CA GLN A 263 6.64 15.49 -19.68
C GLN A 263 5.12 15.39 -19.82
N PHE A 264 4.51 16.33 -20.54
CA PHE A 264 3.05 16.41 -20.72
C PHE A 264 2.49 15.32 -21.67
N VAL A 265 3.28 14.87 -22.67
CA VAL A 265 2.79 13.95 -23.71
C VAL A 265 3.06 12.47 -23.39
N HIS A 266 4.21 12.13 -22.79
CA HIS A 266 4.60 10.72 -22.65
C HIS A 266 3.93 9.96 -21.48
N ASN A 267 3.51 10.65 -20.41
CA ASN A 267 2.83 10.02 -19.26
C ASN A 267 1.29 10.13 -19.29
N GLY A 268 0.73 10.95 -20.20
CA GLY A 268 -0.70 11.26 -20.22
C GLY A 268 -1.57 10.17 -20.86
N VAL A 269 -1.20 9.68 -22.04
CA VAL A 269 -2.06 8.80 -22.85
C VAL A 269 -2.30 7.45 -22.17
N GLY A 270 -1.26 6.81 -21.63
CA GLY A 270 -1.40 5.51 -20.96
C GLY A 270 -2.31 5.58 -19.73
N THR A 271 -2.15 6.63 -18.92
CA THR A 271 -2.99 6.92 -17.75
C THR A 271 -4.44 7.20 -18.15
N LEU A 272 -4.65 7.89 -19.27
CA LEU A 272 -5.96 8.20 -19.83
C LEU A 272 -6.68 6.92 -20.32
N VAL A 273 -6.00 6.07 -21.08
CA VAL A 273 -6.55 4.79 -21.54
C VAL A 273 -6.92 3.90 -20.35
N LEU A 274 -6.07 3.84 -19.33
CA LEU A 274 -6.35 3.11 -18.09
C LEU A 274 -7.58 3.68 -17.35
N SER A 275 -7.73 5.00 -17.30
CA SER A 275 -8.91 5.65 -16.72
C SER A 275 -10.21 5.30 -17.45
N ILE A 276 -10.20 5.27 -18.79
CA ILE A 276 -11.36 4.88 -19.60
C ILE A 276 -11.73 3.41 -19.35
N LEU A 277 -10.75 2.50 -19.32
CA LEU A 277 -10.99 1.08 -19.05
C LEU A 277 -11.56 0.85 -17.65
N LEU A 278 -11.03 1.55 -16.63
CA LEU A 278 -11.59 1.51 -15.28
C LEU A 278 -13.03 2.06 -15.27
N GLY A 279 -13.31 3.16 -15.97
CA GLY A 279 -14.66 3.72 -16.10
C GLY A 279 -15.64 2.74 -16.74
N ILE A 280 -15.26 2.08 -17.83
CA ILE A 280 -16.04 1.01 -18.47
C ILE A 280 -16.31 -0.14 -17.49
N SER A 281 -15.29 -0.58 -16.74
CA SER A 281 -15.42 -1.68 -15.76
C SER A 281 -16.40 -1.31 -14.65
N ILE A 282 -16.34 -0.07 -14.16
CA ILE A 282 -17.26 0.48 -13.16
C ILE A 282 -18.68 0.53 -13.71
N ILE A 283 -18.89 0.99 -14.96
CA ILE A 283 -20.20 1.00 -15.59
C ILE A 283 -20.77 -0.42 -15.67
N ILE A 284 -19.98 -1.38 -16.16
CA ILE A 284 -20.41 -2.78 -16.25
C ILE A 284 -20.76 -3.34 -14.87
N TYR A 285 -19.97 -3.02 -13.84
CA TYR A 285 -20.22 -3.46 -12.47
C TYR A 285 -21.53 -2.90 -11.90
N PHE A 286 -21.74 -1.57 -11.95
CA PHE A 286 -22.92 -0.93 -11.37
C PHE A 286 -24.20 -1.18 -12.17
N PHE A 287 -24.09 -1.45 -13.47
CA PHE A 287 -25.22 -1.82 -14.33
C PHE A 287 -25.37 -3.34 -14.51
N ARG A 288 -24.66 -4.15 -13.71
CA ARG A 288 -24.86 -5.61 -13.67
C ARG A 288 -26.15 -5.95 -12.91
N GLY A 289 -27.02 -6.76 -13.50
CA GLY A 289 -28.22 -7.29 -12.82
C GLY A 289 -29.39 -6.30 -12.72
N ASN A 290 -30.21 -6.41 -11.67
CA ASN A 290 -31.53 -5.73 -11.54
C ASN A 290 -31.50 -4.18 -11.40
N LEU A 291 -30.33 -3.55 -11.29
CA LEU A 291 -30.19 -2.09 -11.45
C LEU A 291 -30.34 -1.65 -12.92
N ASN A 292 -30.30 -2.60 -13.85
CA ASN A 292 -30.30 -2.34 -15.28
C ASN A 292 -31.67 -1.90 -15.84
N PHE A 293 -32.77 -1.98 -15.08
CA PHE A 293 -34.11 -1.78 -15.65
C PHE A 293 -35.15 -1.15 -14.71
N SER A 294 -34.76 -0.51 -13.61
CA SER A 294 -35.73 0.36 -12.93
C SER A 294 -35.94 1.62 -13.78
N LYS A 295 -37.20 1.87 -14.18
CA LYS A 295 -37.67 3.08 -14.85
C LYS A 295 -37.36 4.38 -14.07
N GLU A 296 -36.84 4.31 -12.84
CA GLU A 296 -36.79 5.44 -11.91
C GLU A 296 -35.59 6.39 -12.08
N ASN A 297 -34.40 5.95 -12.50
CA ASN A 297 -33.20 6.82 -12.47
C ASN A 297 -32.74 7.33 -13.85
N LYS A 298 -33.60 8.11 -14.51
CA LYS A 298 -33.28 8.83 -15.77
C LYS A 298 -32.02 9.70 -15.65
N PHE A 299 -31.77 10.29 -14.47
CA PHE A 299 -30.62 11.15 -14.23
C PHE A 299 -29.28 10.39 -14.25
N LEU A 300 -29.22 9.18 -13.69
CA LEU A 300 -28.02 8.36 -13.73
C LEU A 300 -27.68 7.95 -15.17
N LYS A 301 -28.69 7.60 -15.97
CA LYS A 301 -28.51 7.33 -17.41
C LYS A 301 -27.93 8.53 -18.15
N LEU A 302 -28.46 9.74 -17.88
CA LEU A 302 -27.93 10.98 -18.47
C LEU A 302 -26.46 11.21 -18.11
N LEU A 303 -26.07 10.98 -16.86
CA LEU A 303 -24.67 11.12 -16.42
C LEU A 303 -23.73 10.12 -17.08
N VAL A 304 -24.18 8.88 -17.33
CA VAL A 304 -23.38 7.89 -18.07
C VAL A 304 -23.21 8.32 -19.53
N TYR A 305 -24.27 8.79 -20.19
CA TYR A 305 -24.15 9.32 -21.55
C TYR A 305 -23.25 10.55 -21.64
N ALA A 306 -23.37 11.48 -20.69
CA ALA A 306 -22.48 12.63 -20.59
C ALA A 306 -21.02 12.20 -20.40
N TRP A 307 -20.77 11.19 -19.56
CA TRP A 307 -19.44 10.64 -19.33
C TRP A 307 -18.85 10.02 -20.60
N ILE A 308 -19.62 9.21 -21.33
CA ILE A 308 -19.18 8.62 -22.60
C ILE A 308 -18.80 9.72 -23.59
N PHE A 309 -19.65 10.74 -23.75
CA PHE A 309 -19.41 11.84 -24.67
C PHE A 309 -18.17 12.67 -24.29
N GLN A 310 -18.01 12.99 -23.00
CA GLN A 310 -16.83 13.69 -22.50
C GLN A 310 -15.54 12.91 -22.72
N ASN A 311 -15.56 11.57 -22.58
CA ASN A 311 -14.39 10.74 -22.87
C ASN A 311 -14.09 10.66 -24.37
N LEU A 312 -15.11 10.59 -25.24
CA LEU A 312 -14.91 10.66 -26.69
C LEU A 312 -14.28 11.99 -27.10
N PHE A 313 -14.76 13.10 -26.53
CA PHE A 313 -14.16 14.42 -26.75
C PHE A 313 -12.70 14.48 -26.26
N MET A 314 -12.42 13.91 -25.08
CA MET A 314 -11.07 13.84 -24.54
C MET A 314 -10.13 13.00 -25.41
N ILE A 315 -10.59 11.86 -25.94
CA ILE A 315 -9.84 11.04 -26.92
C ILE A 315 -9.51 11.88 -28.16
N PHE A 316 -10.48 12.64 -28.67
CA PHE A 316 -10.29 13.49 -29.83
C PHE A 316 -9.27 14.63 -29.57
N SER A 317 -9.39 15.32 -28.43
CA SER A 317 -8.42 16.32 -27.96
C SER A 317 -7.00 15.74 -27.87
N THR A 318 -6.88 14.53 -27.30
CA THR A 318 -5.60 13.82 -27.16
C THR A 318 -5.03 13.43 -28.52
N LEU A 319 -5.87 13.00 -29.45
CA LEU A 319 -5.47 12.67 -30.82
C LEU A 319 -4.91 13.90 -31.55
N LEU A 320 -5.57 15.06 -31.42
CA LEU A 320 -5.09 16.33 -31.98
C LEU A 320 -3.73 16.73 -31.39
N ARG A 321 -3.56 16.64 -30.07
CA ARG A 321 -2.28 16.94 -29.39
C ARG A 321 -1.17 16.00 -29.83
N HIS A 322 -1.47 14.71 -29.96
CA HIS A 322 -0.51 13.72 -30.40
C HIS A 322 -0.10 13.94 -31.85
N ASN A 323 -1.04 14.34 -32.72
CA ASN A 323 -0.74 14.74 -34.10
C ASN A 323 0.22 15.93 -34.15
N LEU A 324 -0.06 17.01 -33.40
CA LEU A 324 0.84 18.17 -33.33
C LEU A 324 2.27 17.76 -32.92
N TYR A 325 2.41 16.85 -31.95
CA TYR A 325 3.71 16.33 -31.50
C TYR A 325 4.41 15.42 -32.53
N VAL A 326 3.65 14.66 -33.33
CA VAL A 326 4.18 13.78 -34.39
C VAL A 326 4.62 14.59 -35.61
N PHE A 327 3.99 15.74 -35.91
CA PHE A 327 4.46 16.64 -36.96
C PHE A 327 5.84 17.26 -36.64
N ASP A 328 6.09 17.57 -35.36
CA ASP A 328 7.35 18.20 -34.92
C ASP A 328 8.50 17.21 -34.71
N ALA A 329 8.25 15.90 -34.69
CA ALA A 329 9.27 14.89 -34.43
C ALA A 329 9.03 13.60 -35.24
N LEU A 330 10.09 13.00 -35.79
CA LEU A 330 10.04 11.77 -36.60
C LEU A 330 9.22 10.63 -35.95
N LEU A 331 8.56 9.80 -36.79
CA LEU A 331 7.75 8.66 -36.33
C LEU A 331 8.57 7.63 -35.53
N SER A 332 8.02 7.17 -34.40
CA SER A 332 8.61 6.07 -33.61
C SER A 332 7.55 5.04 -33.24
N TYR A 333 7.98 3.80 -32.96
CA TYR A 333 7.10 2.68 -32.58
C TYR A 333 6.13 3.03 -31.44
N LYS A 334 6.61 3.74 -30.41
CA LYS A 334 5.78 4.16 -29.26
C LYS A 334 4.66 5.12 -29.65
N ARG A 335 4.80 5.88 -30.75
CA ARG A 335 3.81 6.87 -31.21
C ARG A 335 2.73 6.24 -32.09
N VAL A 336 3.06 5.19 -32.85
CA VAL A 336 2.07 4.37 -33.58
C VAL A 336 1.15 3.65 -32.61
N LEU A 337 1.72 3.13 -31.51
CA LEU A 337 0.97 2.42 -30.48
C LEU A 337 -0.10 3.30 -29.82
N VAL A 338 0.16 4.60 -29.65
CA VAL A 338 -0.80 5.57 -29.09
C VAL A 338 -2.07 5.66 -29.94
N TYR A 339 -1.95 5.73 -31.27
CA TYR A 339 -3.12 5.76 -32.16
C TYR A 339 -3.97 4.50 -32.03
N PHE A 340 -3.33 3.34 -31.93
CA PHE A 340 -4.02 2.06 -31.76
C PHE A 340 -4.80 2.00 -30.44
N TRP A 341 -4.19 2.42 -29.33
CA TRP A 341 -4.86 2.46 -28.03
C TRP A 341 -6.03 3.44 -28.00
N LEU A 342 -5.88 4.64 -28.58
CA LEU A 342 -6.97 5.61 -28.67
C LEU A 342 -8.15 5.08 -29.50
N ALA A 343 -7.86 4.38 -30.62
CA ALA A 343 -8.89 3.74 -31.44
C ALA A 343 -9.63 2.62 -30.69
N LEU A 344 -8.91 1.77 -29.97
CA LEU A 344 -9.51 0.73 -29.12
C LEU A 344 -10.38 1.34 -28.00
N SER A 345 -9.91 2.38 -27.32
CA SER A 345 -10.69 3.06 -26.28
C SER A 345 -11.98 3.69 -26.85
N ALA A 346 -11.90 4.32 -28.02
CA ALA A 346 -13.07 4.87 -28.71
C ALA A 346 -14.06 3.75 -29.09
N GLY A 347 -13.56 2.64 -29.63
CA GLY A 347 -14.36 1.45 -29.95
C GLY A 347 -15.08 0.89 -28.72
N GLY A 348 -14.37 0.74 -27.59
CA GLY A 348 -14.95 0.28 -26.33
C GLY A 348 -16.07 1.19 -25.82
N LEU A 349 -15.90 2.52 -25.93
CA LEU A 349 -16.94 3.49 -25.57
C LEU A 349 -18.16 3.41 -26.49
N LEU A 350 -17.96 3.19 -27.80
CA LEU A 350 -19.05 3.04 -28.77
C LEU A 350 -19.86 1.75 -28.54
N ILE A 351 -19.19 0.63 -28.27
CA ILE A 351 -19.86 -0.64 -27.92
C ILE A 351 -20.71 -0.43 -26.66
N LEU A 352 -20.16 0.24 -25.65
CA LEU A 352 -20.89 0.55 -24.43
C LEU A 352 -22.11 1.44 -24.72
N PHE A 353 -21.95 2.49 -25.53
CA PHE A 353 -23.07 3.35 -25.95
C PHE A 353 -24.19 2.57 -26.68
N MET A 354 -23.82 1.66 -27.59
CA MET A 354 -24.78 0.81 -28.31
C MET A 354 -25.50 -0.16 -27.37
N GLY A 355 -24.77 -0.79 -26.45
CA GLY A 355 -25.35 -1.66 -25.42
C GLY A 355 -26.39 -0.93 -24.58
N PHE A 356 -26.10 0.31 -24.16
CA PHE A 356 -27.05 1.15 -23.42
C PHE A 356 -28.27 1.59 -24.24
N LYS A 357 -28.12 1.80 -25.55
CA LYS A 357 -29.24 2.16 -26.44
C LYS A 357 -30.19 0.99 -26.66
N SER A 358 -29.67 -0.21 -26.92
CA SER A 358 -30.46 -1.42 -27.19
C SER A 358 -31.38 -1.82 -26.02
N VAL A 359 -30.92 -1.54 -24.79
CA VAL A 359 -31.65 -1.78 -23.53
C VAL A 359 -32.84 -0.82 -23.35
N ASN A 360 -32.84 0.33 -24.04
CA ASN A 360 -33.83 1.39 -23.87
C ASN A 360 -34.96 1.34 -24.92
N SER A 361 -34.86 0.47 -25.92
CA SER A 361 -35.80 0.32 -27.04
C SER A 361 -36.71 -0.92 -26.95
N GLY A 362 -36.60 -1.72 -25.90
CA GLY A 362 -37.55 -2.78 -25.51
C GLY A 362 -38.19 -2.42 -24.18
#